data_AF-A0A6F8SZY0-F1
#
_entry.id   AF-A0A6F8SZY0-F1
#
_cell.length_a   1.000
_cell.length_b   1.000
_cell.length_c   1.000
_cell.angle_alpha   90.00
_cell.angle_beta   90.00
_cell.angle_gamma   90.00
#
_symmetry.space_group_name_H-M   'P 1'
#
loop_
_entity.id
_entity.type
_entity.pdbx_description
1 polymer ?
#
loop_
_entity_poly.entity_id
_entity_poly.type
_entity_poly.pdbx_seq_one_letter_code
_entity_poly.pdbx_strand_id
1 'polypeptide(L)'
;MKWEIRYFWPEEQIISLHLLDDSLLDIANYQQKHKEDYYYLLPDCTYNIKRRRDEILYKPILQQAANAIGYGTKINLEAEDDYPVQQPATVLKLQDILRKTREKGIEVCVKKESFTYKFATNPGVKLELARLEVKNTVYFSVCIEGKSLYLVEKINEHLLKKQVSCDYVTFLKSIIKL
;
A
#
# COMPACT_ATOMS: atom_id res chain seq x y z
N MET A 1 11.40 -8.31 -3.39
CA MET A 1 10.19 -8.27 -2.56
C MET A 1 10.32 -7.17 -1.51
N LYS A 2 9.20 -6.56 -1.09
CA LYS A 2 9.14 -5.58 -0.01
C LYS A 2 7.97 -5.95 0.91
N TRP A 3 8.24 -6.03 2.21
CA TRP A 3 7.24 -6.26 3.25
C TRP A 3 6.61 -4.96 3.68
N GLU A 4 5.29 -5.00 3.90
CA GLU A 4 4.49 -3.87 4.37
C GLU A 4 3.51 -4.33 5.46
N ILE A 5 3.47 -3.58 6.55
CA ILE A 5 2.39 -3.64 7.55
C ILE A 5 1.72 -2.29 7.51
N ARG A 6 0.40 -2.26 7.26
CA ARG A 6 -0.36 -1.03 7.09
C ARG A 6 -1.60 -1.02 7.96
N TYR A 7 -1.98 0.18 8.36
CA TYR A 7 -3.14 0.46 9.20
C TYR A 7 -3.92 1.61 8.61
N PHE A 8 -5.21 1.66 8.97
CA PHE A 8 -6.13 2.70 8.55
C PHE A 8 -7.07 3.04 9.70
N TRP A 9 -7.39 4.33 9.84
CA TRP A 9 -8.31 4.85 10.84
C TRP A 9 -9.17 5.96 10.24
N PRO A 10 -10.42 6.14 10.71
CA PRO A 10 -11.21 7.32 10.40
C PRO A 10 -10.57 8.59 11.02
N GLU A 11 -10.95 9.76 10.51
CA GLU A 11 -10.36 11.06 10.89
C GLU A 11 -10.48 11.36 12.39
N GLU A 12 -11.57 10.92 13.01
CA GLU A 12 -11.94 11.24 14.39
C GLU A 12 -11.21 10.37 15.42
N GLN A 13 -10.52 9.31 14.97
CA GLN A 13 -9.84 8.39 15.86
C GLN A 13 -8.45 8.91 16.25
N ILE A 14 -8.21 9.00 17.56
CA ILE A 14 -6.88 9.32 18.09
C ILE A 14 -5.93 8.14 17.81
N ILE A 15 -4.86 8.40 17.06
CA ILE A 15 -3.81 7.44 16.75
C ILE A 15 -2.64 7.65 17.71
N SER A 16 -2.30 6.63 18.48
CA SER A 16 -1.14 6.65 19.37
C SER A 16 0.00 5.85 18.76
N LEU A 17 1.10 6.54 18.46
CA LEU A 17 2.38 5.91 18.16
C LEU A 17 3.25 5.92 19.42
N HIS A 18 3.91 4.81 19.70
CA HIS A 18 4.76 4.66 20.87
C HIS A 18 6.23 4.76 20.51
N LEU A 19 7.08 5.04 21.51
CA LEU A 19 8.54 5.06 21.37
C LEU A 19 9.02 6.02 20.25
N LEU A 20 8.32 7.15 20.12
CA LEU A 20 8.76 8.26 19.29
C LEU A 20 9.90 9.00 20.01
N ASP A 21 10.93 9.38 19.25
CA ASP A 21 11.96 10.31 19.69
C ASP A 21 11.80 11.65 18.95
N ASP A 22 12.63 12.63 19.32
CA ASP A 22 12.59 13.97 18.73
C ASP A 22 12.81 13.95 17.20
N SER A 23 13.56 12.96 16.69
CA SER A 23 13.83 12.84 15.25
C SER A 23 12.56 12.51 14.45
N LEU A 24 11.62 11.77 15.05
CA LEU A 24 10.33 11.44 14.46
C LEU A 24 9.31 12.59 14.57
N LEU A 25 9.54 13.57 15.46
CA LEU A 25 8.71 14.76 15.59
C LEU A 25 9.15 15.90 14.65
N ASP A 26 10.41 15.88 14.22
CA ASP A 26 10.93 16.86 13.26
C ASP A 26 10.50 16.53 11.82
N ILE A 27 9.58 17.33 11.30
CA ILE A 27 9.03 17.21 9.95
C ILE A 27 10.12 17.35 8.87
N ALA A 28 11.24 18.04 9.16
CA ALA A 28 12.35 18.16 8.21
C ALA A 28 12.99 16.80 7.87
N ASN A 29 12.83 15.79 8.73
CA ASN A 29 13.31 14.43 8.49
C ASN A 29 12.39 13.60 7.57
N TYR A 30 11.24 14.14 7.17
CA TYR A 30 10.27 13.44 6.35
C TYR A 30 10.32 13.89 4.88
N GLN A 31 10.20 12.91 3.99
CA GLN A 31 9.90 13.18 2.59
C GLN A 31 8.39 13.30 2.39
N GLN A 32 7.91 14.50 2.04
CA GLN A 32 6.51 14.72 1.70
C GLN A 32 6.21 14.36 0.24
N LYS A 33 5.03 13.77 -0.02
CA LYS A 33 4.50 13.49 -1.36
C LYS A 33 3.00 13.68 -1.40
N HIS A 34 2.52 14.27 -2.49
CA HIS A 34 1.11 14.35 -2.86
C HIS A 34 0.85 13.48 -4.07
N LYS A 35 -0.21 12.68 -4.04
CA LYS A 35 -0.57 11.75 -5.12
C LYS A 35 -2.09 11.63 -5.23
N GLU A 36 -2.56 11.51 -6.45
CA GLU A 36 -3.91 11.08 -6.76
C GLU A 36 -3.82 9.77 -7.53
N ASP A 37 -4.54 8.76 -7.07
CA ASP A 37 -4.59 7.43 -7.67
C ASP A 37 -6.05 7.02 -7.87
N TYR A 38 -6.31 6.29 -8.95
CA TYR A 38 -7.60 5.66 -9.19
C TYR A 38 -7.44 4.15 -9.02
N TYR A 39 -7.94 3.60 -7.92
CA TYR A 39 -7.88 2.17 -7.64
C TYR A 39 -8.99 1.43 -8.38
N TYR A 40 -8.69 0.27 -8.95
CA TYR A 40 -9.70 -0.60 -9.54
C TYR A 40 -9.97 -1.77 -8.60
N LEU A 41 -11.16 -1.76 -7.99
CA LEU A 41 -11.60 -2.80 -7.07
C LEU A 41 -12.45 -3.80 -7.82
N LEU A 42 -12.04 -5.07 -7.77
CA LEU A 42 -12.78 -6.18 -8.37
C LEU A 42 -13.54 -6.90 -7.26
N PRO A 43 -14.85 -7.20 -7.40
CA PRO A 43 -15.64 -7.85 -6.35
C PRO A 43 -15.00 -9.16 -5.86
N ASP A 44 -14.61 -10.01 -6.80
CA ASP A 44 -14.23 -11.40 -6.52
C ASP A 44 -12.74 -11.62 -6.22
N CYS A 45 -11.92 -10.55 -6.21
CA CYS A 45 -10.48 -10.68 -5.95
C CYS A 45 -9.86 -9.43 -5.31
N THR A 46 -8.68 -9.57 -4.71
CA THR A 46 -7.98 -8.53 -3.94
C THR A 46 -6.72 -8.02 -4.64
N TYR A 47 -6.74 -7.91 -5.97
CA TYR A 47 -5.59 -7.37 -6.70
C TYR A 47 -5.38 -5.88 -6.39
N ASN A 48 -4.13 -5.52 -6.08
CA ASN A 48 -3.73 -4.13 -5.84
C ASN A 48 -3.43 -3.47 -7.19
N ILE A 49 -4.47 -2.98 -7.84
CA ILE A 49 -4.44 -2.36 -9.17
C ILE A 49 -4.85 -0.92 -9.06
N LYS A 50 -4.09 -0.03 -9.70
CA LYS A 50 -4.45 1.38 -9.78
C LYS A 50 -3.94 2.04 -11.05
N ARG A 51 -4.69 3.03 -11.54
CA ARG A 51 -4.22 3.98 -12.52
C ARG A 51 -3.48 5.13 -11.84
N ARG A 52 -2.33 5.49 -12.40
CA ARG A 52 -1.58 6.70 -12.06
C ARG A 52 -0.93 7.25 -13.31
N ARG A 53 -1.12 8.55 -13.59
CA ARG A 53 -0.56 9.20 -14.79
C ARG A 53 -0.87 8.39 -16.05
N ASP A 54 -2.12 7.94 -16.14
CA ASP A 54 -2.66 7.14 -17.26
C ASP A 54 -2.05 5.75 -17.48
N GLU A 55 -1.27 5.23 -16.54
CA GLU A 55 -0.80 3.83 -16.55
C GLU A 55 -1.57 2.97 -15.56
N ILE A 56 -2.06 1.80 -15.97
CA ILE A 56 -2.64 0.80 -15.07
C ILE A 56 -1.53 -0.07 -14.45
N LEU A 57 -1.25 0.18 -13.17
CA LEU A 57 -0.20 -0.49 -12.42
C LEU A 57 -0.77 -1.56 -11.48
N TYR A 58 -0.25 -2.78 -11.60
CA TYR A 58 -0.52 -3.89 -10.68
C TYR A 58 0.65 -4.11 -9.72
N LYS A 59 0.36 -4.24 -8.43
CA LYS A 59 1.35 -4.60 -7.40
C LYS A 59 1.08 -6.01 -6.88
N PRO A 60 1.83 -7.03 -7.33
CA PRO A 60 1.57 -8.42 -6.97
C PRO A 60 1.87 -8.69 -5.50
N ILE A 61 1.01 -9.46 -4.85
CA ILE A 61 1.29 -10.11 -3.57
C ILE A 61 2.08 -11.38 -3.88
N LEU A 62 3.27 -11.49 -3.31
CA LEU A 62 4.13 -12.67 -3.46
C LEU A 62 4.09 -13.56 -2.23
N GLN A 63 3.95 -12.97 -1.04
CA GLN A 63 3.89 -13.67 0.24
C GLN A 63 2.98 -12.94 1.23
N GLN A 64 2.48 -13.67 2.21
CA GLN A 64 1.68 -13.15 3.31
C GLN A 64 2.17 -13.78 4.62
N ALA A 65 2.43 -12.93 5.61
CA ALA A 65 2.67 -13.31 6.99
C ALA A 65 1.43 -12.95 7.82
N ALA A 66 1.46 -13.20 9.13
CA ALA A 66 0.32 -12.96 10.02
C ALA A 66 -0.19 -11.51 9.94
N ASN A 67 0.73 -10.54 9.98
CA ASN A 67 0.39 -9.10 9.98
C ASN A 67 1.00 -8.32 8.80
N ALA A 68 1.79 -8.96 7.93
CA ALA A 68 2.56 -8.30 6.89
C ALA A 68 2.32 -8.92 5.51
N ILE A 69 2.41 -8.08 4.48
CA ILE A 69 2.28 -8.51 3.07
C ILE A 69 3.58 -8.25 2.34
N GLY A 70 4.09 -9.29 1.67
CA GLY A 70 5.28 -9.26 0.83
C GLY A 70 4.89 -8.96 -0.61
N TYR A 71 5.11 -7.73 -1.05
CA TYR A 71 4.81 -7.31 -2.41
C TYR A 71 6.00 -7.46 -3.36
N GLY A 72 5.70 -7.79 -4.61
CA GLY A 72 6.63 -7.73 -5.73
C GLY A 72 6.78 -6.33 -6.31
N THR A 73 7.58 -6.24 -7.37
CA THR A 73 7.72 -5.00 -8.17
C THR A 73 6.40 -4.71 -8.86
N LYS A 74 6.08 -3.41 -9.03
CA LYS A 74 4.89 -3.01 -9.78
C LYS A 74 5.07 -3.36 -11.25
N ILE A 75 4.00 -3.77 -11.89
CA ILE A 75 3.94 -4.16 -13.30
C ILE A 75 2.96 -3.19 -13.96
N ASN A 76 3.39 -2.53 -15.05
CA ASN A 76 2.46 -1.81 -15.91
C ASN A 76 1.71 -2.87 -16.74
N LEU A 77 0.40 -3.01 -16.52
CA LEU A 77 -0.41 -4.01 -17.19
C LEU A 77 -0.61 -3.71 -18.68
N GLU A 78 -0.34 -2.48 -19.12
CA GLU A 78 -0.54 -2.04 -20.51
C GLU A 78 0.75 -2.13 -21.35
N ALA A 79 1.91 -2.35 -20.70
CA ALA A 79 3.20 -2.52 -21.33
C ALA A 79 3.65 -3.98 -21.22
N GLU A 80 3.17 -4.83 -22.13
CA GLU A 80 3.45 -6.27 -22.13
C GLU A 80 4.96 -6.58 -22.23
N ASP A 81 5.71 -5.78 -22.99
CA ASP A 81 7.15 -5.91 -23.12
C ASP A 81 7.89 -5.75 -21.77
N ASP A 82 7.30 -5.01 -20.84
CA ASP A 82 7.86 -4.74 -19.50
C ASP A 82 7.48 -5.81 -18.46
N TYR A 83 6.79 -6.88 -18.87
CA TYR A 83 6.44 -7.95 -17.94
C TYR A 83 7.70 -8.64 -17.40
N PRO A 84 7.76 -8.91 -16.08
CA PRO A 84 8.97 -9.38 -15.43
C PRO A 84 9.42 -10.77 -15.91
N VAL A 85 8.49 -11.56 -16.46
CA VAL A 85 8.74 -12.90 -17.00
C VAL A 85 7.85 -13.13 -18.22
N GLN A 86 8.47 -13.28 -19.39
CA GLN A 86 7.81 -13.50 -20.68
C GLN A 86 7.37 -14.97 -20.91
N GLN A 87 7.00 -15.66 -19.83
CA GLN A 87 6.44 -17.02 -19.94
C GLN A 87 4.97 -16.93 -20.34
N PRO A 88 4.48 -17.73 -21.32
CA PRO A 88 3.11 -17.61 -21.84
C PRO A 88 2.03 -17.62 -20.76
N ALA A 89 2.15 -18.48 -19.74
CA ALA A 89 1.18 -18.55 -18.64
C ALA A 89 1.15 -17.26 -17.78
N THR A 90 2.30 -16.63 -17.56
CA THR A 90 2.40 -15.37 -16.81
C THR A 90 1.81 -14.22 -17.61
N VAL A 91 2.13 -14.15 -18.91
CA VAL A 91 1.60 -13.14 -19.83
C VAL A 91 0.07 -13.22 -19.89
N LEU A 92 -0.49 -14.41 -20.13
CA LEU A 92 -1.93 -14.64 -20.16
C LEU A 92 -2.61 -14.25 -18.85
N LYS A 93 -1.97 -14.55 -17.71
CA LYS A 93 -2.49 -14.15 -16.39
C LYS A 93 -2.54 -12.63 -16.23
N LEU A 94 -1.49 -11.90 -16.63
CA LEU A 94 -1.46 -10.44 -16.52
C LEU A 94 -2.46 -9.78 -17.48
N GLN A 95 -2.59 -10.30 -18.70
CA GLN A 95 -3.62 -9.88 -19.65
C GLN A 95 -5.04 -10.14 -19.12
N ASP A 96 -5.30 -11.29 -18.48
CA ASP A 96 -6.59 -11.58 -17.85
C ASP A 96 -6.89 -10.61 -16.69
N ILE A 97 -5.88 -10.26 -15.89
CA ILE A 97 -6.01 -9.23 -14.84
C ILE A 97 -6.39 -7.89 -15.47
N LEU A 98 -5.70 -7.45 -16.53
CA LEU A 98 -6.03 -6.19 -17.22
C LEU A 98 -7.46 -6.22 -17.78
N ARG A 99 -7.83 -7.30 -18.45
CA ARG A 99 -9.16 -7.49 -19.03
C ARG A 99 -10.25 -7.39 -17.96
N LYS A 100 -10.10 -8.15 -16.85
CA LYS A 100 -11.03 -8.09 -15.70
C LYS A 100 -11.10 -6.69 -15.11
N THR A 101 -9.95 -6.01 -14.99
CA THR A 101 -9.87 -4.63 -14.48
C THR A 101 -10.73 -3.68 -15.33
N ARG A 102 -10.64 -3.77 -16.66
CA ARG A 102 -11.40 -2.92 -17.58
C ARG A 102 -12.90 -3.26 -17.61
N GLU A 103 -13.25 -4.54 -17.53
CA GLU A 103 -14.65 -4.99 -17.63
C GLU A 103 -15.43 -4.83 -16.31
N LYS A 104 -14.77 -5.08 -15.18
CA LYS A 104 -15.44 -5.25 -13.87
C LYS A 104 -14.88 -4.37 -12.77
N GLY A 105 -13.82 -3.61 -13.04
CA GLY A 105 -13.16 -2.78 -12.04
C GLY A 105 -14.04 -1.61 -11.63
N ILE A 106 -14.36 -1.52 -10.34
CA ILE A 106 -15.00 -0.35 -9.75
C ILE A 106 -13.89 0.64 -9.43
N GLU A 107 -13.91 1.80 -10.10
CA GLU A 107 -12.92 2.85 -9.90
C GLU A 107 -13.18 3.62 -8.61
N VAL A 108 -12.14 3.77 -7.79
CA VAL A 108 -12.17 4.55 -6.54
C VAL A 108 -11.01 5.54 -6.55
N CYS A 109 -11.33 6.83 -6.63
CA CYS A 109 -10.34 7.89 -6.51
C CYS A 109 -9.87 8.01 -5.06
N VAL A 110 -8.54 8.06 -4.88
CA VAL A 110 -7.88 8.23 -3.60
C VAL A 110 -6.84 9.33 -3.72
N LYS A 111 -7.09 10.47 -3.07
CA LYS A 111 -6.07 11.50 -2.88
C LYS A 111 -5.27 11.16 -1.64
N LYS A 112 -3.95 11.24 -1.75
CA LYS A 112 -3.03 10.89 -0.68
C LYS A 112 -1.97 11.95 -0.49
N GLU A 113 -1.83 12.38 0.76
CA GLU A 113 -0.72 13.16 1.26
C GLU A 113 0.07 12.27 2.20
N SER A 114 1.38 12.15 2.00
CA SER A 114 2.19 11.23 2.80
C SER A 114 3.52 11.84 3.19
N PHE A 115 3.92 11.58 4.44
CA PHE A 115 5.22 11.87 5.00
C PHE A 115 5.96 10.55 5.22
N THR A 116 7.15 10.42 4.63
CA THR A 116 7.97 9.21 4.77
C THR A 116 9.25 9.49 5.55
N TYR A 117 9.39 8.85 6.70
CA TYR A 117 10.61 8.80 7.50
C TYR A 117 11.39 7.52 7.21
N LYS A 118 12.72 7.62 7.18
CA LYS A 118 13.61 6.46 6.97
C LYS A 118 14.34 6.17 8.27
N PHE A 119 14.15 4.98 8.83
CA PHE A 119 14.92 4.56 10.00
C PHE A 119 16.37 4.28 9.62
N ALA A 120 17.28 4.53 10.55
CA ALA A 120 18.71 4.22 10.43
C ALA A 120 19.01 2.72 10.60
N THR A 121 18.28 1.86 9.88
CA THR A 121 18.45 0.39 9.91
C THR A 121 19.15 -0.14 8.67
N ASN A 122 19.74 -1.32 8.78
CA ASN A 122 20.26 -2.09 7.64
C ASN A 122 19.73 -3.54 7.67
N PRO A 123 18.90 -3.98 6.70
CA PRO A 123 18.38 -3.23 5.57
C PRO A 123 17.43 -2.10 5.99
N GLY A 124 17.31 -1.08 5.14
CA GLY A 124 16.49 0.10 5.43
C GLY A 124 14.99 -0.22 5.58
N VAL A 125 14.40 0.35 6.63
CA VAL A 125 12.96 0.36 6.91
C VAL A 125 12.44 1.79 6.88
N LYS A 126 11.17 1.98 6.52
CA LYS A 126 10.52 3.29 6.46
C LYS A 126 9.19 3.27 7.19
N LEU A 127 8.85 4.43 7.75
CA LEU A 127 7.54 4.78 8.25
C LEU A 127 6.89 5.72 7.23
N GLU A 128 5.70 5.38 6.73
CA GLU A 128 4.85 6.28 5.96
C GLU A 128 3.65 6.65 6.83
N LEU A 129 3.51 7.94 7.15
CA LEU A 129 2.30 8.53 7.68
C LEU A 129 1.53 9.12 6.50
N ALA A 130 0.23 8.88 6.41
CA ALA A 130 -0.56 9.38 5.30
C ALA A 130 -1.96 9.85 5.71
N ARG A 131 -2.39 10.96 5.10
CA ARG A 131 -3.77 11.39 5.03
C ARG A 131 -4.33 10.96 3.68
N LEU A 132 -5.49 10.32 3.72
CA LEU A 132 -6.22 9.82 2.55
C LEU A 132 -7.57 10.53 2.48
N GLU A 133 -8.00 10.88 1.28
CA GLU A 133 -9.35 11.32 1.01
C GLU A 133 -9.97 10.37 -0.01
N VAL A 134 -11.07 9.74 0.37
CA VAL A 134 -11.84 8.81 -0.47
C VAL A 134 -13.30 9.17 -0.36
N LYS A 135 -13.96 9.48 -1.49
CA LYS A 135 -15.37 9.94 -1.52
C LYS A 135 -15.66 11.06 -0.51
N ASN A 136 -14.79 12.07 -0.46
CA ASN A 136 -14.86 13.21 0.47
C ASN A 136 -14.78 12.84 1.96
N THR A 137 -14.41 11.60 2.30
CA THR A 137 -14.17 11.16 3.68
C THR A 137 -12.67 11.03 3.91
N VAL A 138 -12.21 11.54 5.04
CA VAL A 138 -10.79 11.54 5.40
C VAL A 138 -10.48 10.30 6.24
N TYR A 139 -9.33 9.71 5.94
CA TYR A 139 -8.75 8.60 6.71
C TYR A 139 -7.28 8.84 6.93
N PHE A 140 -6.76 8.31 8.02
CA PHE A 140 -5.33 8.29 8.30
C PHE A 140 -4.78 6.88 8.13
N SER A 141 -3.55 6.79 7.66
CA SER A 141 -2.84 5.54 7.48
C SER A 141 -1.42 5.62 7.99
N VAL A 142 -0.97 4.54 8.59
CA VAL A 142 0.43 4.32 8.95
C VAL A 142 0.90 3.05 8.27
N CYS A 143 2.09 3.07 7.69
CA CYS A 143 2.71 1.91 7.08
C CYS A 143 4.18 1.79 7.45
N ILE A 144 4.57 0.61 7.90
CA ILE A 144 5.98 0.22 8.07
C ILE A 144 6.38 -0.64 6.89
N GLU A 145 7.42 -0.25 6.17
CA GLU A 145 7.85 -0.95 4.96
C GLU A 145 9.36 -1.19 4.86
N GLY A 146 9.78 -2.37 4.37
CA GLY A 146 11.19 -2.74 4.32
C GLY A 146 11.46 -4.04 3.57
N LYS A 147 12.74 -4.39 3.39
CA LYS A 147 13.14 -5.67 2.75
C LYS A 147 13.22 -6.85 3.75
N SER A 148 13.41 -6.56 5.04
CA SER A 148 13.46 -7.58 6.10
C SER A 148 12.11 -7.63 6.82
N LEU A 149 11.44 -8.78 6.77
CA LEU A 149 10.19 -9.01 7.51
C LEU A 149 10.41 -8.80 9.01
N TYR A 150 11.48 -9.40 9.56
CA TYR A 150 11.82 -9.29 10.97
C TYR A 150 11.94 -7.84 11.45
N LEU A 151 12.66 -6.98 10.70
CA LEU A 151 12.80 -5.57 11.09
C LEU A 151 11.48 -4.81 10.98
N VAL A 152 10.68 -5.08 9.94
CA VAL A 152 9.35 -4.47 9.76
C VAL A 152 8.44 -4.84 10.93
N GLU A 153 8.40 -6.11 11.33
CA GLU A 153 7.61 -6.60 12.46
C GLU A 153 8.10 -6.03 13.79
N LYS A 154 9.41 -6.00 14.03
CA LYS A 154 9.98 -5.45 15.27
C LYS A 154 9.67 -3.96 15.44
N ILE A 155 9.87 -3.16 14.41
CA ILE A 155 9.53 -1.73 14.45
C ILE A 155 8.02 -1.56 14.65
N ASN A 156 7.21 -2.38 13.99
CA ASN A 156 5.76 -2.36 14.16
C ASN A 156 5.32 -2.68 15.60
N GLU A 157 5.87 -3.72 16.21
CA GLU A 157 5.60 -4.10 17.61
C GLU A 157 5.90 -2.94 18.57
N HIS A 158 7.00 -2.22 18.34
CA HIS A 158 7.40 -1.08 19.15
C HIS A 158 6.50 0.15 18.95
N LEU A 159 6.16 0.48 17.71
CA LEU A 159 5.41 1.71 17.39
C LEU A 159 3.89 1.55 17.59
N LEU A 160 3.32 0.43 17.16
CA LEU A 160 1.86 0.23 17.00
C LEU A 160 1.32 -0.94 17.83
N LYS A 161 2.18 -1.69 18.52
CA LYS A 161 1.81 -2.79 19.41
C LYS A 161 0.91 -3.82 18.69
N LYS A 162 -0.27 -4.12 19.25
CA LYS A 162 -1.19 -5.18 18.83
C LYS A 162 -2.35 -4.67 17.96
N GLN A 163 -2.19 -3.54 17.28
CA GLN A 163 -3.17 -3.07 16.30
C GLN A 163 -3.34 -4.10 15.18
N VAL A 164 -4.54 -4.23 14.62
CA VAL A 164 -4.83 -5.12 13.48
C VAL A 164 -4.45 -4.42 12.18
N SER A 165 -3.56 -5.03 11.40
CA SER A 165 -3.18 -4.48 10.09
C SER A 165 -4.21 -4.82 9.02
N CYS A 166 -4.27 -3.98 8.00
CA CYS A 166 -5.14 -4.14 6.85
C CYS A 166 -4.42 -3.62 5.61
N ASP A 167 -4.55 -4.33 4.49
CA ASP A 167 -4.00 -3.87 3.23
C ASP A 167 -4.91 -2.86 2.54
N TYR A 168 -4.34 -2.14 1.57
CA TYR A 168 -5.02 -1.04 0.91
C TYR A 168 -6.30 -1.46 0.19
N VAL A 169 -6.30 -2.63 -0.48
CA VAL A 169 -7.45 -3.09 -1.27
C VAL A 169 -8.57 -3.52 -0.33
N THR A 170 -8.24 -4.28 0.71
CA THR A 170 -9.21 -4.70 1.73
C THR A 170 -9.84 -3.49 2.44
N PHE A 171 -9.03 -2.49 2.80
CA PHE A 171 -9.53 -1.24 3.36
C PHE A 171 -10.46 -0.50 2.40
N LEU A 172 -10.07 -0.32 1.14
CA LEU A 172 -10.91 0.38 0.17
C LEU A 172 -12.23 -0.36 -0.10
N LYS A 173 -12.21 -1.69 -0.17
CA LYS A 173 -13.43 -2.50 -0.30
C LYS A 173 -14.37 -2.31 0.88
N SER A 174 -13.84 -2.33 2.12
CA SER A 174 -14.68 -2.20 3.31
C SER A 174 -15.40 -0.84 3.36
N ILE A 175 -14.75 0.25 2.96
CA ILE A 175 -15.36 1.59 2.96
C ILE A 175 -16.39 1.78 1.83
N ILE A 176 -16.22 1.09 0.68
CA ILE A 176 -17.20 1.15 -0.42
C ILE A 176 -18.26 0.04 -0.35
N LYS A 177 -18.18 -0.85 0.66
CA LYS A 177 -19.07 -2.00 0.88
C LYS A 177 -19.06 -2.99 -0.29
N LEU A 178 -17.86 -3.36 -0.73
CA LEU A 178 -17.60 -4.38 -1.75
C LEU A 178 -17.07 -5.68 -1.14
#